data_AF-A0A529HGG8-F1
#
_entry.id   AF-A0A529HGG8-F1
#
_cell.length_a   1.000
_cell.length_b   1.000
_cell.length_c   1.000
_cell.angle_alpha   90.00
_cell.angle_beta   90.00
_cell.angle_gamma   90.00
#
_symmetry.space_group_name_H-M   'P 1'
#
loop_
_entity.id
_entity.type
_entity.pdbx_description
1 polymer ?
#
loop_
_entity_poly.entity_id
_entity_poly.type
_entity_poly.pdbx_seq_one_letter_code
_entity_poly.pdbx_strand_id
1 'polypeptide(L)'
;LWEACALPDYRKIAPAQHADLIASIYMDLARRGHVDENYMAEQVRRADTTDGDIDTLSHRIAQIRTWTFVSNRPGWLADQAHWQEKTREIEDRLSDALHERLTKRFVDRRTSVLMRRLRENTMPEAEISPTGTVLVEG
;
A
#
# COMPACT_ATOMS: atom_id res chain seq x y z
N LEU A 1 -4.52 -29.77 1.98
CA LEU A 1 -3.71 -29.61 0.75
C LEU A 1 -4.38 -28.71 -0.30
N TRP A 2 -5.58 -29.04 -0.79
CA TRP A 2 -6.31 -28.20 -1.78
C TRP A 2 -6.63 -26.78 -1.30
N GLU A 3 -6.67 -26.56 0.00
CA GLU A 3 -6.80 -25.22 0.61
C GLU A 3 -5.73 -24.21 0.14
N ALA A 4 -4.56 -24.67 -0.34
CA ALA A 4 -3.56 -23.80 -0.97
C ALA A 4 -4.13 -23.04 -2.19
N CYS A 5 -5.06 -23.65 -2.93
CA CYS A 5 -5.70 -23.02 -4.08
C CYS A 5 -6.68 -21.90 -3.68
N ALA A 6 -7.03 -21.78 -2.40
CA ALA A 6 -7.85 -20.69 -1.89
C ALA A 6 -7.04 -19.43 -1.53
N LEU A 7 -5.71 -19.44 -1.77
CA LEU A 7 -4.84 -18.29 -1.57
C LEU A 7 -5.33 -17.09 -2.43
N PRO A 8 -5.77 -15.98 -1.81
CA PRO A 8 -6.20 -14.82 -2.56
C PRO A 8 -5.02 -14.15 -3.27
N ASP A 9 -5.23 -13.67 -4.49
CA ASP A 9 -4.24 -12.82 -5.18
C ASP A 9 -4.39 -11.36 -4.73
N TYR A 10 -3.85 -11.05 -3.55
CA TYR A 10 -3.80 -9.68 -3.05
C TYR A 10 -2.97 -8.74 -3.94
N ARG A 11 -1.98 -9.28 -4.65
CA ARG A 11 -0.99 -8.52 -5.42
C ARG A 11 -1.46 -8.23 -6.85
N LYS A 12 -2.52 -8.89 -7.32
CA LYS A 12 -3.08 -8.78 -8.68
C LYS A 12 -2.00 -8.97 -9.74
N ILE A 13 -1.19 -10.01 -9.57
CA ILE A 13 -0.08 -10.32 -10.46
C ILE A 13 -0.56 -11.15 -11.66
N ALA A 14 0.35 -11.44 -12.59
CA ALA A 14 0.03 -12.32 -13.71
C ALA A 14 -0.42 -13.70 -13.19
N PRO A 15 -1.47 -14.32 -13.78
CA PRO A 15 -2.00 -15.60 -13.31
C PRO A 15 -0.94 -16.71 -13.16
N ALA A 16 0.05 -16.74 -14.06
CA ALA A 16 1.17 -17.68 -13.99
C ALA A 16 2.01 -17.48 -12.72
N GLN A 17 2.34 -16.24 -12.36
CA GLN A 17 3.12 -15.94 -11.15
C GLN A 17 2.33 -16.26 -9.88
N HIS A 18 1.01 -16.06 -9.89
CA HIS A 18 0.16 -16.46 -8.76
C HIS A 18 0.07 -17.98 -8.62
N ALA A 19 -0.07 -18.68 -9.76
CA ALA A 19 -0.06 -20.14 -9.79
C ALA A 19 1.29 -20.71 -9.29
N ASP A 20 2.41 -20.10 -9.65
CA ASP A 20 3.74 -20.49 -9.16
C ASP A 20 3.86 -20.36 -7.63
N LEU A 21 3.31 -19.29 -7.04
CA LEU A 21 3.28 -19.14 -5.58
C LEU A 21 2.44 -20.24 -4.93
N ILE A 22 1.21 -20.47 -5.43
CA ILE A 22 0.33 -21.52 -4.91
C ILE A 22 1.02 -22.88 -5.02
N ALA A 23 1.66 -23.17 -6.15
CA ALA A 23 2.39 -24.41 -6.37
C ALA A 23 3.54 -24.57 -5.37
N SER A 24 4.32 -23.52 -5.12
CA SER A 24 5.39 -23.54 -4.12
C SER A 24 4.87 -23.89 -2.72
N ILE A 25 3.82 -23.20 -2.26
CA ILE A 25 3.19 -23.45 -0.96
C ILE A 25 2.64 -24.88 -0.90
N TYR A 26 1.93 -25.32 -1.94
CA TYR A 26 1.39 -26.68 -2.03
C TYR A 26 2.48 -27.74 -1.92
N MET A 27 3.58 -27.56 -2.64
CA MET A 27 4.69 -28.52 -2.65
C MET A 27 5.38 -28.59 -1.28
N ASP A 28 5.53 -27.47 -0.58
CA ASP A 28 6.06 -27.44 0.78
C ASP A 28 5.14 -28.20 1.74
N LEU A 29 3.84 -27.90 1.73
CA LEU A 29 2.86 -28.58 2.57
C LEU A 29 2.80 -30.09 2.28
N ALA A 30 2.87 -30.49 1.01
CA ALA A 30 2.81 -31.91 0.63
C ALA A 30 4.06 -32.69 1.03
N ARG A 31 5.25 -32.06 1.03
CA ARG A 31 6.53 -32.73 1.28
C ARG A 31 6.99 -32.63 2.74
N ARG A 32 6.75 -31.48 3.38
CA ARG A 32 7.26 -31.16 4.72
C ARG A 32 6.16 -31.07 5.77
N GLY A 33 4.90 -30.95 5.36
CA GLY A 33 3.76 -30.71 6.25
C GLY A 33 3.57 -29.25 6.64
N HIS A 34 4.53 -28.38 6.33
CA HIS A 34 4.49 -26.94 6.58
C HIS A 34 5.20 -26.17 5.45
N VAL A 35 4.90 -24.88 5.31
CA VAL A 35 5.56 -23.95 4.39
C VAL A 35 7.02 -23.74 4.82
N ASP A 36 7.93 -23.54 3.86
CA ASP A 36 9.32 -23.19 4.15
C ASP A 36 9.40 -21.81 4.85
N GLU A 37 9.73 -21.82 6.14
CA GLU A 37 9.83 -20.60 6.95
C GLU A 37 11.00 -19.71 6.53
N ASN A 38 12.05 -20.24 5.89
CA ASN A 38 13.12 -19.40 5.33
C ASN A 38 12.64 -18.62 4.11
N TYR A 39 11.86 -19.28 3.25
CA TYR A 39 11.23 -18.61 2.11
C TYR A 39 10.25 -17.55 2.59
N MET A 40 9.38 -17.87 3.55
CA MET A 40 8.47 -16.90 4.16
C MET A 40 9.22 -15.72 4.79
N ALA A 41 10.28 -15.97 5.56
CA ALA A 41 11.10 -14.93 6.17
C ALA A 41 11.66 -13.95 5.14
N GLU A 42 12.13 -14.45 4.00
CA GLU A 42 12.64 -13.62 2.92
C GLU A 42 11.56 -12.76 2.27
N GLN A 43 10.36 -13.31 2.05
CA GLN A 43 9.25 -12.58 1.47
C GLN A 43 8.71 -11.50 2.43
N VAL A 44 8.62 -11.83 3.72
CA VAL A 44 8.26 -10.90 4.79
C VAL A 44 9.28 -9.76 4.88
N ARG A 45 10.59 -10.06 4.83
CA ARG A 45 11.65 -9.04 4.84
C ARG A 45 11.51 -8.03 3.71
N ARG A 46 11.15 -8.47 2.50
CA ARG A 46 11.00 -7.60 1.32
C ARG A 46 9.85 -6.61 1.47
N ALA A 47 8.80 -7.00 2.19
CA ALA A 47 7.68 -6.13 2.48
C ALA A 47 7.95 -5.18 3.67
N ASP A 48 8.88 -5.53 4.56
CA ASP A 48 9.15 -4.81 5.81
C ASP A 48 10.01 -3.54 5.64
N THR A 49 9.43 -2.55 4.94
CA THR A 49 9.97 -1.18 4.91
C THR A 49 8.84 -0.19 4.62
N THR A 50 8.86 0.92 5.34
CA THR A 50 7.89 2.01 5.22
C THR A 50 8.32 3.10 4.24
N ASP A 51 9.41 2.90 3.49
CA ASP A 51 9.92 3.89 2.53
C ASP A 51 9.15 3.88 1.20
N GLY A 52 9.23 4.93 0.42
CA GLY A 52 8.58 5.03 -0.89
C GLY A 52 7.30 5.86 -0.87
N ASP A 53 6.49 5.77 -1.91
CA ASP A 53 5.25 6.53 -2.07
C ASP A 53 4.00 5.68 -1.77
N ILE A 54 2.81 6.24 -2.02
CA ILE A 54 1.52 5.58 -1.81
C ILE A 54 1.45 4.25 -2.57
N ASP A 55 1.92 4.21 -3.81
CA ASP A 55 1.85 3.03 -4.67
C ASP A 55 2.83 1.95 -4.19
N THR A 56 4.04 2.36 -3.80
CA THR A 56 5.05 1.47 -3.21
C THR A 56 4.53 0.79 -1.94
N LEU A 57 3.94 1.57 -1.02
CA LEU A 57 3.38 1.02 0.21
C LEU A 57 2.16 0.15 -0.04
N SER A 58 1.27 0.56 -0.94
CA SER A 58 0.09 -0.24 -1.31
C SER A 58 0.52 -1.62 -1.85
N HIS A 59 1.59 -1.65 -2.65
CA HIS A 59 2.16 -2.89 -3.15
C HIS A 59 2.73 -3.77 -2.02
N ARG A 60 3.47 -3.18 -1.06
CA ARG A 60 4.00 -3.93 0.09
C ARG A 60 2.90 -4.45 1.01
N ILE A 61 1.83 -3.70 1.22
CA ILE A 61 0.65 -4.16 1.96
C ILE A 61 0.02 -5.37 1.26
N ALA A 62 -0.12 -5.32 -0.07
CA ALA A 62 -0.61 -6.47 -0.84
C ALA A 62 0.32 -7.70 -0.72
N GLN A 63 1.64 -7.48 -0.69
CA GLN A 63 2.62 -8.55 -0.46
C GLN A 63 2.46 -9.15 0.94
N ILE A 64 2.48 -8.35 2.01
CA ILE A 64 2.40 -8.87 3.38
C ILE A 64 1.08 -9.57 3.66
N ARG A 65 -0.05 -9.12 3.08
CA ARG A 65 -1.37 -9.78 3.23
C ARG A 65 -1.39 -11.22 2.75
N THR A 66 -0.57 -11.56 1.76
CA THR A 66 -0.41 -12.95 1.32
C THR A 66 0.15 -13.80 2.46
N TRP A 67 1.14 -13.27 3.19
CA TRP A 67 1.80 -13.93 4.31
C TRP A 67 1.00 -13.88 5.60
N THR A 68 0.24 -12.80 5.85
CA THR A 68 -0.78 -12.74 6.89
C THR A 68 -1.84 -13.82 6.68
N PHE A 69 -2.30 -14.04 5.44
CA PHE A 69 -3.23 -15.13 5.15
C PHE A 69 -2.62 -16.50 5.46
N VAL A 70 -1.40 -16.75 4.97
CA VAL A 70 -0.67 -18.01 5.21
C VAL A 70 -0.46 -18.25 6.72
N SER A 71 -0.07 -17.23 7.49
CA SER A 71 0.14 -17.36 8.93
C SER A 71 -1.14 -17.66 9.72
N ASN A 72 -2.30 -17.30 9.17
CA ASN A 72 -3.59 -17.59 9.75
C ASN A 72 -4.18 -18.96 9.34
N ARG A 73 -3.49 -19.74 8.50
CA ARG A 73 -3.92 -21.10 8.14
C ARG A 73 -3.43 -22.11 9.19
N PRO A 74 -4.34 -22.80 9.90
CA PRO A 74 -3.95 -23.79 10.90
C PRO A 74 -3.07 -24.90 10.32
N GLY A 75 -1.94 -25.15 10.97
CA GLY A 75 -1.03 -26.25 10.61
C GLY A 75 -0.22 -26.03 9.34
N TRP A 76 -0.18 -24.82 8.78
CA TRP A 76 0.65 -24.52 7.61
C TRP A 76 2.08 -24.08 7.96
N LEU A 77 2.33 -23.71 9.22
CA LEU A 77 3.63 -23.22 9.68
C LEU A 77 4.07 -24.01 10.91
N ALA A 78 5.38 -24.12 11.12
CA ALA A 78 5.93 -24.77 12.30
C ALA A 78 5.78 -23.88 13.53
N ASP A 79 6.00 -22.57 13.39
CA ASP A 79 5.77 -21.56 14.42
C ASP A 79 4.67 -20.56 13.99
N GLN A 80 3.43 -21.02 14.06
CA GLN A 80 2.28 -20.24 13.59
C GLN A 80 2.11 -18.93 14.39
N ALA A 81 2.28 -18.96 15.72
CA ALA A 81 2.06 -17.79 16.57
C ALA A 81 3.08 -16.68 16.28
N HIS A 82 4.36 -17.05 16.14
CA HIS A 82 5.41 -16.10 15.76
C HIS A 82 5.09 -15.39 14.44
N TRP A 83 4.73 -16.15 13.41
CA TRP A 83 4.47 -15.58 12.09
C TRP A 83 3.20 -14.73 12.05
N GLN A 84 2.15 -15.09 12.80
CA GLN A 84 0.95 -14.28 12.91
C GLN A 84 1.22 -12.90 13.54
N GLU A 85 2.00 -12.87 14.61
CA GLU A 85 2.44 -11.63 15.24
C GLU A 85 3.30 -10.81 14.28
N LYS A 86 4.33 -11.44 13.71
CA LYS A 86 5.28 -10.75 12.82
C LYS A 86 4.61 -10.13 11.59
N THR A 87 3.73 -10.86 10.91
CA THR A 87 3.06 -10.33 9.70
C THR A 87 2.10 -9.19 10.03
N ARG A 88 1.41 -9.28 11.18
CA ARG A 88 0.49 -8.25 11.66
C ARG A 88 1.23 -6.96 12.02
N GLU A 89 2.32 -7.04 12.78
CA GLU A 89 3.14 -5.86 13.12
C GLU A 89 3.67 -5.14 11.88
N ILE A 90 4.02 -5.88 10.82
CA ILE A 90 4.46 -5.30 9.54
C ILE A 90 3.29 -4.66 8.81
N GLU A 91 2.14 -5.34 8.72
CA GLU A 91 0.94 -4.80 8.07
C GLU A 91 0.44 -3.52 8.75
N ASP A 92 0.49 -3.45 10.09
CA ASP A 92 0.13 -2.27 10.87
C ASP A 92 1.06 -1.09 10.55
N ARG A 93 2.39 -1.28 10.63
CA ARG A 93 3.37 -0.23 10.30
C ARG A 93 3.26 0.26 8.86
N LEU A 94 3.03 -0.65 7.91
CA LEU A 94 2.83 -0.27 6.51
C LEU A 94 1.53 0.52 6.32
N SER A 95 0.46 0.13 7.01
CA SER A 95 -0.83 0.81 6.97
C SER A 95 -0.77 2.20 7.56
N ASP A 96 -0.05 2.38 8.68
CA ASP A 96 0.19 3.69 9.29
C ASP A 96 0.99 4.61 8.34
N ALA A 97 2.09 4.10 7.79
CA ALA A 97 2.92 4.83 6.83
C ALA A 97 2.15 5.22 5.56
N LEU A 98 1.21 4.38 5.12
CA LEU A 98 0.32 4.67 4.00
C LEU A 98 -0.70 5.75 4.39
N HIS A 99 -1.28 5.64 5.57
CA HIS A 99 -2.25 6.60 6.10
C HIS A 99 -1.64 8.01 6.19
N GLU A 100 -0.42 8.13 6.73
CA GLU A 100 0.30 9.41 6.81
C GLU A 100 0.47 10.05 5.42
N ARG A 101 0.87 9.28 4.41
CA ARG A 101 1.06 9.77 3.04
C ARG A 101 -0.25 10.19 2.37
N LEU A 102 -1.32 9.42 2.58
CA LEU A 102 -2.66 9.76 2.08
C LEU A 102 -3.14 11.08 2.71
N THR A 103 -2.98 11.22 4.03
CA THR A 103 -3.31 12.44 4.77
C THR A 103 -2.51 13.63 4.26
N LYS A 104 -1.19 13.50 4.11
CA LYS A 104 -0.34 14.56 3.58
C LYS A 104 -0.77 14.98 2.17
N ARG A 105 -0.96 14.03 1.25
CA ARG A 105 -1.41 14.30 -0.12
C ARG A 105 -2.75 15.04 -0.15
N PHE A 106 -3.67 14.69 0.75
CA PHE A 106 -4.96 15.34 0.86
C PHE A 106 -4.85 16.79 1.35
N VAL A 107 -4.03 17.03 2.37
CA VAL A 107 -3.75 18.38 2.89
C VAL A 107 -3.08 19.23 1.82
N ASP A 108 -2.04 18.72 1.16
CA ASP A 108 -1.30 19.43 0.11
C ASP A 108 -2.22 19.83 -1.05
N ARG A 109 -3.12 18.93 -1.47
CA ARG A 109 -4.13 19.20 -2.50
C ARG A 109 -5.07 20.33 -2.09
N ARG A 110 -5.54 20.35 -0.84
CA ARG A 110 -6.43 21.42 -0.34
C ARG A 110 -5.72 22.77 -0.31
N THR A 111 -4.48 22.81 0.18
CA THR A 111 -3.66 24.03 0.22
C THR A 111 -3.39 24.58 -1.17
N SER A 112 -3.05 23.71 -2.13
CA SER A 112 -2.83 24.10 -3.53
C SER A 112 -4.09 24.71 -4.17
N VAL A 113 -5.27 24.11 -3.95
CA VAL A 113 -6.55 24.66 -4.43
C VAL A 113 -6.86 26.01 -3.78
N LEU A 114 -6.64 26.16 -2.46
CA LEU A 114 -6.87 27.42 -1.77
C LEU A 114 -5.96 28.53 -2.30
N MET A 115 -4.67 28.26 -2.45
CA MET A 115 -3.71 29.24 -2.98
C MET A 115 -4.03 29.66 -4.41
N ARG A 116 -4.49 28.73 -5.24
CA ARG A 116 -4.98 29.03 -6.60
C ARG A 116 -6.18 29.96 -6.57
N ARG A 117 -7.19 29.66 -5.75
CA ARG A 117 -8.39 30.52 -5.59
C ARG A 117 -8.05 31.89 -5.04
N LEU A 118 -7.11 31.98 -4.09
CA LEU A 118 -6.69 33.27 -3.56
C LEU A 118 -6.11 34.12 -4.68
N ARG A 119 -5.17 33.59 -5.48
CA ARG A 119 -4.60 34.29 -6.65
C ARG A 119 -5.66 34.70 -7.69
N GLU A 120 -6.59 33.81 -7.99
CA GLU A 120 -7.70 34.08 -8.92
C GLU A 120 -8.64 35.18 -8.38
N ASN A 121 -8.81 35.28 -7.05
CA ASN A 121 -9.63 36.32 -6.40
C ASN A 121 -8.88 37.64 -6.14
N THR A 122 -7.54 37.67 -6.15
CA THR A 122 -6.75 38.92 -5.95
C THR A 122 -6.50 39.74 -7.23
N MET A 123 -7.00 39.34 -8.39
CA MET A 123 -7.01 40.21 -9.58
C MET A 123 -8.46 40.66 -9.83
N PRO A 124 -8.78 41.98 -9.77
CA PRO A 124 -8.10 43.02 -10.54
C PRO A 124 -7.57 44.20 -9.69
N GLU A 125 -6.32 44.60 -9.92
CA GLU A 125 -5.86 45.95 -9.60
C GLU A 125 -6.48 46.91 -10.61
N ALA A 126 -7.61 47.53 -10.23
CA ALA A 126 -8.08 48.73 -10.92
C ALA A 126 -7.15 49.88 -10.53
N GLU A 127 -6.17 50.18 -11.38
CA GLU A 127 -5.48 51.47 -11.33
C GLU A 127 -6.51 52.57 -11.65
N ILE A 128 -6.93 53.31 -10.63
CA ILE A 128 -7.71 54.53 -10.82
C ILE A 128 -6.74 55.63 -11.21
N SER A 129 -6.70 55.97 -12.50
CA SER A 129 -6.02 57.18 -12.96
C SER A 129 -6.74 58.42 -12.38
N PRO A 130 -6.04 59.53 -12.04
CA PRO A 130 -6.63 60.72 -11.40
C PRO A 130 -7.77 61.41 -12.18
N THR A 131 -8.00 60.98 -13.42
CA THR A 131 -9.01 61.50 -14.36
C THR A 131 -10.31 60.70 -14.40
N GLY A 132 -10.44 59.60 -13.64
CA GLY A 132 -11.73 58.92 -13.43
C GLY A 132 -12.24 58.04 -14.57
N THR A 133 -11.38 57.60 -15.49
CA THR A 133 -11.78 56.65 -16.54
C THR A 133 -11.48 55.21 -16.12
N VAL A 134 -12.52 54.38 -16.03
CA VAL A 134 -12.40 52.94 -15.76
C VAL A 134 -12.47 52.19 -17.10
N LEU A 135 -11.41 51.47 -17.45
CA LEU A 135 -11.41 50.51 -18.56
C LEU A 135 -11.50 49.11 -17.96
N VAL A 136 -12.57 48.38 -18.27
CA VAL A 136 -12.71 46.95 -17.98
C VAL A 136 -12.33 46.22 -19.26
N GLU A 137 -11.15 45.61 -19.32
CA GLU A 137 -10.90 44.54 -20.29
C GLU A 137 -11.48 43.23 -19.71
N GLY A 138 -12.21 42.51 -20.55
CA GLY A 138 -12.90 41.26 -20.21
C GLY A 138 -11.98 40.07 -20.04
#